data_AF-A0A1G5T7F1-F1
#
_entry.id   AF-A0A1G5T7F1-F1
#
_cell.length_a   1.000
_cell.length_b   1.000
_cell.length_c   1.000
_cell.angle_alpha   90.00
_cell.angle_beta   90.00
_cell.angle_gamma   90.00
#
_symmetry.space_group_name_H-M   'P 1'
#
loop_
_entity.id
_entity.type
_entity.pdbx_description
1 polymer ?
#
loop_
_entity_poly.entity_id
_entity_poly.type
_entity_poly.pdbx_seq_one_letter_code
_entity_poly.pdbx_strand_id
1 'polypeptide(L)'
;MTQLLTFDQTYDLANMLIKKATKDQLAECARLLALSLAHQQINHEEIPVDQTLASLRSFEWSEEHLNLLMEGMLNLIGVLVNVCGDVRQVRH
;
A
#
# COMPACT_ATOMS: atom_id res chain seq x y z
N MET A 1 13.16 18.29 2.38
CA MET A 1 13.36 16.89 2.81
C MET A 1 12.16 16.54 3.68
N THR A 2 11.17 15.86 3.11
CA THR A 2 10.04 15.30 3.85
C THR A 2 10.62 14.35 4.89
N GLN A 3 10.31 14.54 6.18
CA GLN A 3 10.73 13.58 7.20
C GLN A 3 10.17 12.22 6.79
N LEU A 4 11.04 11.25 6.52
CA LEU A 4 10.60 9.87 6.30
C LEU A 4 9.92 9.40 7.59
N LEU A 5 8.67 8.96 7.46
CA LEU A 5 7.95 8.32 8.54
C LEU A 5 8.69 7.03 8.90
N THR A 6 8.73 6.70 10.19
CA THR A 6 9.20 5.37 10.61
C THR A 6 8.25 4.30 10.11
N PHE A 7 8.71 3.04 10.09
CA PHE A 7 7.86 1.90 9.75
C PHE A 7 6.58 1.88 10.62
N ASP A 8 6.71 2.03 11.94
CA ASP A 8 5.57 2.05 12.87
C ASP A 8 4.59 3.18 12.55
N GLN A 9 5.10 4.39 12.29
CA GLN A 9 4.27 5.54 11.91
C GLN A 9 3.52 5.32 10.60
N THR A 10 4.19 4.70 9.62
CA THR A 10 3.60 4.35 8.32
C THR A 10 2.53 3.29 8.50
N TYR A 11 2.80 2.28 9.33
CA TYR A 11 1.87 1.19 9.64
C TYR A 11 0.60 1.68 10.34
N ASP A 12 0.76 2.55 11.35
CA ASP A 12 -0.36 3.14 12.08
C ASP A 12 -1.21 4.06 11.22
N LEU A 13 -0.58 4.87 10.36
CA LEU A 13 -1.29 5.74 9.43
C LEU A 13 -2.10 4.93 8.41
N ALA A 14 -1.52 3.89 7.82
CA ALA A 14 -2.23 3.00 6.92
C ALA A 14 -3.45 2.36 7.61
N ASN A 15 -3.27 1.85 8.83
CA ASN A 15 -4.36 1.27 9.62
C ASN A 15 -5.49 2.27 9.90
N MET A 16 -5.14 3.52 10.24
CA MET A 16 -6.12 4.58 10.47
C MET A 16 -6.94 4.88 9.20
N LEU A 17 -6.27 4.96 8.04
CA LEU A 17 -6.93 5.22 6.76
C LEU A 17 -7.82 4.05 6.33
N ILE A 18 -7.34 2.80 6.47
CA ILE A 18 -8.12 1.59 6.18
C ILE A 18 -9.39 1.54 7.02
N LYS A 19 -9.30 1.86 8.32
CA LYS A 19 -10.47 1.88 9.23
C LYS A 19 -11.49 2.95 8.87
N LYS A 20 -11.05 4.05 8.24
CA LYS A 20 -11.89 5.19 7.87
C LYS A 20 -12.54 5.04 6.49
N ALA A 21 -11.90 4.29 5.59
CA ALA A 21 -12.38 4.10 4.24
C ALA A 21 -13.69 3.29 4.18
N THR A 22 -14.58 3.64 3.26
CA THR A 22 -15.76 2.83 2.96
C THR A 22 -15.36 1.55 2.22
N LYS A 23 -16.28 0.57 2.15
CA LYS A 23 -16.06 -0.67 1.37
C LYS A 23 -15.75 -0.40 -0.09
N ASP A 24 -16.42 0.57 -0.70
CA ASP A 24 -16.22 0.93 -2.11
C ASP A 24 -14.83 1.57 -2.33
N GLN A 25 -14.41 2.43 -1.41
CA GLN A 25 -13.07 3.05 -1.44
C GLN A 25 -11.97 2.02 -1.25
N LEU A 26 -12.17 1.03 -0.35
CA LEU A 26 -11.24 -0.08 -0.19
C LEU A 26 -11.18 -0.97 -1.44
N ALA A 27 -12.33 -1.23 -2.08
CA ALA A 27 -12.39 -2.01 -3.31
C ALA A 27 -11.67 -1.29 -4.47
N GLU A 28 -11.83 0.03 -4.59
CA GLU A 28 -11.12 0.84 -5.57
C GLU A 28 -9.61 0.88 -5.29
N CYS A 29 -9.23 1.07 -4.03
CA CYS A 29 -7.83 1.02 -3.60
C CYS A 29 -7.17 -0.33 -3.93
N ALA A 30 -7.87 -1.45 -3.69
CA ALA A 30 -7.38 -2.77 -4.03
C ALA A 30 -7.20 -2.96 -5.55
N ARG A 31 -8.11 -2.44 -6.38
CA ARG A 31 -7.96 -2.48 -7.85
C ARG A 31 -6.76 -1.67 -8.33
N LEU A 32 -6.55 -0.49 -7.76
CA LEU A 32 -5.39 0.35 -8.08
C LEU A 32 -4.08 -0.31 -7.66
N LEU A 33 -4.03 -0.94 -6.48
CA LEU A 33 -2.87 -1.71 -6.07
C LEU A 33 -2.60 -2.91 -6.98
N ALA A 34 -3.64 -3.66 -7.37
CA ALA A 34 -3.49 -4.77 -8.31
C ALA A 34 -2.92 -4.31 -9.66
N LEU A 35 -3.36 -3.15 -10.16
CA LEU A 35 -2.83 -2.54 -11.38
C LEU A 35 -1.36 -2.11 -11.22
N SER A 36 -1.02 -1.47 -10.09
CA SER A 36 0.36 -1.07 -9.79
C SER A 36 1.29 -2.28 -9.72
N LEU A 37 0.86 -3.37 -9.07
CA LEU A 37 1.63 -4.61 -9.00
C LEU A 37 1.80 -5.26 -10.37
N ALA A 38 0.72 -5.38 -11.16
CA ALA A 38 0.80 -5.92 -12.51
C ALA A 38 1.74 -5.10 -13.41
N HIS A 39 1.75 -3.77 -13.25
CA HIS A 39 2.67 -2.90 -13.98
C HIS A 39 4.13 -3.15 -13.61
N GLN A 40 4.45 -3.39 -12.34
CA GLN A 40 5.80 -3.75 -11.91
C GLN A 40 6.21 -5.13 -12.44
N GLN A 41 5.33 -6.14 -12.33
CA GLN A 41 5.57 -7.51 -12.79
C GLN A 41 5.82 -7.65 -14.29
N ILE A 42 5.17 -6.81 -15.11
CA ILE A 42 5.35 -6.83 -16.57
C ILE A 42 6.69 -6.19 -16.97
N ASN A 43 7.18 -5.24 -16.17
CA ASN A 43 8.35 -4.42 -16.51
C ASN A 43 9.66 -4.91 -15.84
N HIS A 44 9.57 -5.77 -14.82
CA HIS A 44 10.71 -6.29 -14.07
C HIS A 44 10.61 -7.82 -13.91
N GLU A 45 11.76 -8.53 -13.87
CA GLU A 45 11.83 -9.96 -13.57
C GLU A 45 11.42 -10.21 -12.10
N GLU A 46 10.11 -10.31 -11.82
CA GLU A 46 9.60 -10.23 -10.44
C GLU A 46 9.32 -11.56 -9.74
N ILE A 47 9.44 -11.46 -8.41
CA ILE A 47 9.15 -12.45 -7.38
C ILE A 47 7.67 -12.84 -7.46
N PRO A 48 7.33 -14.14 -7.60
CA PRO A 48 5.95 -14.61 -7.63
C PRO A 48 5.14 -14.15 -6.41
N VAL A 49 3.85 -13.82 -6.62
CA VAL A 49 2.92 -13.39 -5.55
C VAL A 49 2.93 -14.33 -4.34
N ASP A 50 3.06 -15.64 -4.59
CA ASP A 50 3.12 -16.65 -3.53
C ASP A 50 4.36 -16.50 -2.62
N GLN A 51 5.49 -16.06 -3.18
CA GLN A 51 6.70 -15.77 -2.41
C GLN A 51 6.54 -14.48 -1.61
N THR A 52 5.92 -13.43 -2.17
CA THR A 52 5.59 -12.21 -1.42
C THR A 52 4.65 -12.49 -0.25
N LEU A 53 3.64 -13.35 -0.45
CA LEU A 53 2.72 -13.78 0.60
C LEU A 53 3.41 -14.63 1.67
N ALA A 54 4.40 -15.44 1.30
CA ALA A 54 5.21 -16.22 2.24
C ALA A 54 6.10 -15.30 3.10
N SER A 55 6.73 -14.29 2.50
CA SER A 55 7.52 -13.29 3.24
C SER A 55 6.65 -12.45 4.18
N LEU A 56 5.41 -12.10 3.78
CA LEU A 56 4.44 -11.43 4.66
C LEU A 56 4.03 -12.27 5.88
N ARG A 57 4.14 -13.60 5.78
CA ARG A 57 3.78 -14.54 6.85
C ARG A 57 5.00 -15.01 7.65
N SER A 58 6.22 -14.60 7.29
CA SER A 58 7.40 -14.97 8.05
C SER A 58 7.43 -14.21 9.38
N PHE A 59 7.92 -14.88 10.42
CA PHE A 59 8.06 -14.29 11.75
C PHE A 59 9.35 -13.47 11.90
N GLU A 60 10.29 -13.60 10.96
CA GLU A 60 11.52 -12.81 10.90
C GLU A 60 11.55 -12.01 9.60
N TRP A 61 11.47 -10.70 9.75
CA TRP A 61 11.58 -9.75 8.65
C TRP A 61 13.02 -9.23 8.62
N SER A 62 13.75 -9.49 7.53
CA SER A 62 15.03 -8.83 7.31
C SER A 62 14.83 -7.34 7.03
N GLU A 63 15.88 -6.54 7.18
CA GLU A 63 15.85 -5.10 6.87
C GLU A 63 15.39 -4.81 5.44
N GLU A 64 15.79 -5.65 4.47
CA GLU A 64 15.33 -5.58 3.07
C GLU A 64 13.82 -5.83 2.94
N HIS A 65 13.28 -6.81 3.67
CA HIS A 65 11.83 -7.08 3.68
C HIS A 65 11.03 -5.94 4.32
N LEU A 66 11.56 -5.32 5.38
CA LEU A 66 10.94 -4.17 6.04
C LEU A 66 10.93 -2.94 5.12
N ASN A 67 12.03 -2.69 4.40
CA ASN A 67 12.09 -1.61 3.42
C ASN A 67 11.10 -1.82 2.28
N LEU A 68 11.02 -3.04 1.73
CA LEU A 68 10.07 -3.36 0.68
C LEU A 68 8.61 -3.20 1.15
N LEU A 69 8.30 -3.65 2.37
CA LEU A 69 6.97 -3.48 2.95
C LEU A 69 6.64 -2.00 3.19
N MET A 70 7.60 -1.21 3.67
CA MET A 70 7.45 0.22 3.88
C MET A 70 7.11 0.95 2.58
N GLU A 71 7.83 0.67 1.49
CA GLU A 71 7.53 1.22 0.17
C GLU A 71 6.12 0.80 -0.33
N GLY A 72 5.76 -0.48 -0.16
CA GLY A 72 4.41 -0.97 -0.46
C GLY A 72 3.32 -0.25 0.35
N MET A 73 3.57 0.02 1.62
CA MET A 73 2.65 0.73 2.52
C MET A 73 2.52 2.22 2.17
N LEU A 74 3.60 2.87 1.74
CA LEU A 74 3.56 4.24 1.23
C LEU A 74 2.72 4.35 -0.05
N ASN A 75 2.85 3.37 -0.96
CA ASN A 75 2.00 3.29 -2.15
C ASN A 75 0.52 3.12 -1.78
N LEU A 76 0.21 2.22 -0.84
CA LEU A 76 -1.14 2.04 -0.31
C LEU A 76 -1.68 3.35 0.29
N ILE A 77 -0.90 4.05 1.11
CA ILE A 77 -1.29 5.35 1.69
C ILE A 77 -1.58 6.38 0.59
N GLY A 78 -0.72 6.49 -0.42
CA GLY A 78 -0.93 7.41 -1.54
C GLY A 78 -2.25 7.14 -2.26
N VAL A 79 -2.55 5.87 -2.54
CA VAL A 79 -3.82 5.45 -3.15
C VAL A 79 -5.01 5.74 -2.23
N LEU A 80 -4.90 5.39 -0.94
CA LEU A 80 -5.97 5.64 0.04
C LEU A 80 -6.25 7.14 0.19
N VAL A 81 -5.22 7.99 0.25
CA VAL A 81 -5.38 9.44 0.32
C VAL A 81 -6.06 9.98 -0.92
N ASN A 82 -5.70 9.49 -2.11
CA ASN A 82 -6.33 9.91 -3.35
C ASN A 82 -7.82 9.54 -3.37
N VAL A 83 -8.14 8.24 -3.18
CA VAL A 83 -9.52 7.72 -3.22
C VAL A 83 -10.38 8.27 -2.07
N CYS A 84 -9.82 8.43 -0.88
CA CYS A 84 -10.54 8.99 0.27
C CYS A 84 -10.68 10.52 0.20
N GLY A 85 -9.71 11.20 -0.43
CA GLY A 85 -9.70 12.65 -0.62
C GLY A 85 -10.69 13.13 -1.69
N ASP A 86 -10.93 12.31 -2.72
CA ASP A 86 -11.76 12.67 -3.88
C ASP A 86 -13.28 12.76 -3.57
N VAL A 87 -13.71 12.29 -2.40
CA VAL A 87 -15.13 12.44 -1.96
C VAL A 87 -15.53 13.91 -1.74
N ARG A 88 -14.59 14.87 -1.82
CA ARG A 88 -14.91 16.31 -1.75
C ARG A 88 -15.12 17.01 -3.10
N GLN A 89 -14.91 16.37 -4.26
CA GLN A 89 -15.08 17.04 -5.56
C GLN A 89 -16.28 16.57 -6.41
N VAL A 90 -17.13 15.65 -5.92
CA VAL A 90 -18.42 15.36 -6.60
C VAL A 90 -19.55 16.20 -5.99
N ARG A 91 -19.39 17.53 -6.04
CA ARG A 91 -20.49 18.49 -5.95
C ARG A 91 -20.07 19.78 -6.64
N HIS A 92 -20.42 19.91 -7.92
CA HIS A 92 -20.94 21.15 -8.52
C HIS A 92 -21.63 20.83 -9.84
#